data_AF-A0A397SLB0-F1
#
_entry.id   AF-A0A397SLB0-F1
#
_cell.length_a   1.000
_cell.length_b   1.000
_cell.length_c   1.000
_cell.angle_alpha   90.00
_cell.angle_beta   90.00
_cell.angle_gamma   90.00
#
_symmetry.space_group_name_H-M   'P 1'
#
loop_
_entity.id
_entity.type
_entity.pdbx_description
1 polymer ?
#
loop_
_entity_poly.entity_id
_entity_poly.type
_entity_poly.pdbx_seq_one_letter_code
_entity_poly.pdbx_strand_id
1 'polypeptide(L)'
;MELNFNLVYQISFENNSFLILQNYCEDLISRNPVKIFKSINLSPTSTSEKLLISLIQNKNLQISEIQIWEQVLKWGFTQNPELPSDPTNFSKEDFNTLKNGIQQFIPYIEFYNLTSEEFSDKVLPYKKILPKELYKNLLKYFLKPNNQKLGSDTIKNTEEISEEYLNSLTPKARKEVLMSELKIRFKYIPSIPAEEDNSIAEQLLTSKVTEVLQMLNNMSLLQQRIAEARNIILNDKKYHDNEEVNIQTTSLINNNSNQIVSQKEIFLKAINKLCPNNSGDILDHLMTLSHKERSLCLFNEQYLNKKIIGANAALKFVNTNYEQYKETEEFMENLKNKPFNEQQKKLGDRLFPKIKNFGLKSAIASKVALNLLDTNDLYELAHSMNDKEKLKQMVIAAINVVQPK
;
A
#
# COMPACT_ATOMS: atom_id res chain seq x y z
N MET A 1 3.07 24.17 -3.43
CA MET A 1 3.13 23.77 -2.00
C MET A 1 4.15 22.65 -1.76
N GLU A 2 4.47 21.82 -2.76
CA GLU A 2 5.42 20.70 -2.64
C GLU A 2 6.84 21.11 -2.16
N LEU A 3 7.31 22.30 -2.53
CA LEU A 3 8.64 22.80 -2.14
C LEU A 3 8.80 23.09 -0.63
N ASN A 4 7.70 23.31 0.10
CA ASN A 4 7.73 23.69 1.51
C ASN A 4 7.05 22.65 2.41
N PHE A 5 6.78 21.44 1.92
CA PHE A 5 6.04 20.42 2.67
C PHE A 5 6.68 20.13 4.04
N ASN A 6 8.00 19.99 4.09
CA ASN A 6 8.72 19.71 5.33
C ASN A 6 8.53 20.82 6.38
N LEU A 7 8.60 22.09 5.96
CA LEU A 7 8.37 23.24 6.83
C LEU A 7 6.91 23.31 7.31
N VAL A 8 5.95 23.07 6.41
CA VAL A 8 4.52 23.02 6.74
C VAL A 8 4.23 21.91 7.74
N TYR A 9 4.78 20.72 7.51
CA TYR A 9 4.67 19.58 8.42
C TYR A 9 5.23 19.96 9.79
N GLN A 10 6.47 20.45 9.86
CA GLN A 10 7.11 20.84 11.11
C GLN A 10 6.27 21.86 11.90
N ILE A 11 5.89 22.98 11.29
CA ILE A 11 5.06 24.01 11.95
C ILE A 11 3.73 23.44 12.42
N SER A 12 3.11 22.57 11.61
CA SER A 12 1.83 21.96 11.97
C SER A 12 1.94 21.03 13.17
N PHE A 13 3.02 20.25 13.29
CA PHE A 13 3.21 19.26 14.36
C PHE A 13 3.91 19.83 15.61
N GLU A 14 4.46 21.04 15.54
CA GLU A 14 4.94 21.79 16.71
C GLU A 14 3.78 22.44 17.49
N ASN A 15 2.65 22.72 16.83
CA ASN A 15 1.50 23.36 17.45
C ASN A 15 0.23 22.49 17.32
N ASN A 16 -0.23 21.97 18.46
CA ASN A 16 -1.42 21.11 18.56
C ASN A 16 -2.72 21.78 18.09
N SER A 17 -2.76 23.11 17.92
CA SER A 17 -3.92 23.82 17.39
C SER A 17 -4.11 23.65 15.88
N PHE A 18 -3.12 23.13 15.14
CA PHE A 18 -3.18 22.99 13.67
C PHE A 18 -3.66 21.62 13.19
N LEU A 19 -4.65 21.02 13.85
CA LEU A 19 -5.14 19.66 13.55
C LEU A 19 -5.57 19.46 12.09
N ILE A 20 -6.23 20.46 11.48
CA ILE A 20 -6.63 20.40 10.07
C ILE A 20 -5.42 20.27 9.14
N LEU A 21 -4.35 21.00 9.46
CA LEU A 21 -3.11 21.00 8.68
C LEU A 21 -2.30 19.72 8.91
N GLN A 22 -2.29 19.20 10.14
CA GLN A 22 -1.70 17.89 10.47
C GLN A 22 -2.38 16.78 9.66
N ASN A 23 -3.72 16.72 9.68
CA ASN A 23 -4.49 15.74 8.90
C ASN A 23 -4.22 15.86 7.40
N TYR A 24 -4.12 17.09 6.88
CA TYR A 24 -3.75 17.32 5.47
C TYR A 24 -2.35 16.78 5.16
N CYS A 25 -1.38 16.98 6.06
CA CYS A 25 -0.03 16.48 5.88
C CYS A 25 0.03 14.94 5.94
N GLU A 26 -0.68 14.31 6.87
CA GLU A 26 -0.78 12.85 6.98
C GLU A 26 -1.44 12.22 5.75
N ASP A 27 -2.49 12.85 5.23
CA ASP A 27 -3.18 12.43 4.02
C ASP A 27 -2.28 12.57 2.78
N LEU A 28 -1.49 13.65 2.68
CA LEU A 28 -0.48 13.79 1.64
C LEU A 28 0.61 12.71 1.70
N ILE A 29 1.11 12.41 2.90
CA ILE A 29 2.09 11.32 3.13
C ILE A 29 1.49 9.98 2.73
N SER A 30 0.22 9.75 3.04
CA SER A 30 -0.48 8.52 2.71
C SER A 30 -0.71 8.36 1.20
N ARG A 31 -1.05 9.44 0.50
CA ARG A 31 -1.31 9.45 -0.95
C ARG A 31 -0.05 9.40 -1.80
N ASN A 32 1.04 10.07 -1.39
CA ASN A 32 2.25 10.23 -2.21
C ASN A 32 3.56 9.99 -1.42
N PRO A 33 3.72 8.86 -0.70
CA PRO A 33 4.86 8.65 0.19
C PRO A 33 6.21 8.67 -0.53
N VAL A 34 6.29 8.01 -1.70
CA VAL A 34 7.51 7.93 -2.51
C VAL A 34 7.96 9.31 -2.99
N LYS A 35 7.03 10.15 -3.44
CA LYS A 35 7.34 11.50 -3.94
C LYS A 35 7.88 12.37 -2.82
N ILE A 36 7.22 12.33 -1.65
CA ILE A 36 7.61 13.11 -0.47
C ILE A 36 8.95 12.63 0.07
N PHE A 37 9.18 11.32 0.13
CA PHE A 37 10.44 10.74 0.57
C PHE A 37 11.61 11.19 -0.31
N LYS A 38 11.44 11.21 -1.64
CA LYS A 38 12.49 11.67 -2.57
C LYS A 38 12.72 13.18 -2.55
N SER A 39 11.70 13.97 -2.23
CA SER A 39 11.78 15.43 -2.19
C SER A 39 12.12 16.01 -0.82
N ILE A 40 12.27 15.17 0.21
CA ILE A 40 12.54 15.62 1.56
C ILE A 40 13.87 16.37 1.61
N ASN A 41 13.82 17.65 1.99
CA ASN A 41 15.03 18.43 2.18
C ASN A 41 15.61 18.09 3.56
N LEU A 42 16.73 17.37 3.58
CA LEU A 42 17.47 16.97 4.77
C LEU A 42 18.35 18.14 5.27
N SER A 43 17.72 19.20 5.78
CA SER A 43 18.41 20.32 6.43
C SER A 43 18.33 20.19 7.95
N PRO A 44 19.42 20.45 8.71
CA PRO A 44 19.43 20.37 10.17
C PRO A 44 18.33 21.20 10.84
N THR A 45 17.94 22.32 10.22
CA THR A 45 16.91 23.23 10.73
C THR A 45 15.48 22.87 10.34
N SER A 46 15.28 21.94 9.40
CA SER A 46 13.97 21.71 8.76
C SER A 46 13.48 20.28 8.83
N THR A 47 14.33 19.25 8.98
CA THR A 47 13.86 17.87 8.90
C THR A 47 13.44 17.32 10.24
N SER A 48 12.12 17.29 10.44
CA SER A 48 11.50 16.64 11.59
C SER A 48 11.81 15.13 11.58
N GLU A 49 12.43 14.65 12.67
CA GLU A 49 12.59 13.22 12.96
C GLU A 49 11.27 12.45 12.79
N LYS A 50 10.17 13.03 13.29
CA LYS A 50 8.82 12.45 13.21
C LYS A 50 8.36 12.25 11.77
N LEU A 51 8.66 13.21 10.89
CA LEU A 51 8.31 13.11 9.48
C LEU A 51 9.01 11.91 8.84
N LEU A 52 10.33 11.80 9.03
CA LEU A 52 11.10 10.70 8.45
C LEU A 52 10.63 9.34 8.99
N ILE A 53 10.36 9.24 10.30
CA ILE A 53 9.76 8.02 10.88
C ILE A 53 8.41 7.70 10.23
N SER A 54 7.52 8.68 10.10
CA SER A 54 6.18 8.46 9.50
C SER A 54 6.26 7.97 8.05
N LEU A 55 7.25 8.46 7.30
CA LEU A 55 7.50 8.02 5.93
C LEU A 55 8.00 6.59 5.89
N ILE A 56 9.02 6.26 6.69
CA ILE A 56 9.62 4.91 6.73
C ILE A 56 8.60 3.86 7.20
N GLN A 57 7.72 4.22 8.14
CA GLN A 57 6.65 3.33 8.62
C GLN A 57 5.51 3.13 7.62
N ASN A 58 5.44 3.94 6.56
CA ASN A 58 4.35 3.87 5.62
C ASN A 58 4.47 2.60 4.76
N LYS A 59 3.51 1.68 4.92
CA LYS A 59 3.46 0.39 4.21
C LYS A 59 3.40 0.52 2.68
N ASN A 60 2.99 1.68 2.17
CA ASN A 60 2.92 1.98 0.75
C ASN A 60 4.21 2.66 0.23
N LEU A 61 5.23 2.82 1.07
CA LEU A 61 6.54 3.35 0.66
C LEU A 61 7.28 2.28 -0.18
N GLN A 62 7.06 2.30 -1.48
CA GLN A 62 7.74 1.44 -2.45
C GLN A 62 9.17 1.97 -2.75
N ILE A 63 10.05 1.90 -1.76
CA ILE A 63 11.47 2.29 -1.82
C ILE A 63 12.30 1.11 -1.31
N SER A 64 13.48 0.88 -1.91
CA SER A 64 14.37 -0.19 -1.45
C SER A 64 14.92 0.09 -0.05
N GLU A 65 15.10 -0.95 0.77
CA GLU A 65 15.63 -0.81 2.13
C GLU A 65 17.00 -0.13 2.16
N ILE A 66 17.82 -0.33 1.12
CA ILE A 66 19.12 0.34 1.04
C ILE A 66 18.95 1.85 0.91
N GLN A 67 17.98 2.32 0.13
CA GLN A 67 17.70 3.74 0.00
C GLN A 67 17.16 4.33 1.31
N ILE A 68 16.35 3.57 2.05
CA ILE A 68 15.91 3.97 3.39
C ILE A 68 17.12 4.16 4.32
N TRP A 69 18.01 3.17 4.36
CA TRP A 69 19.22 3.22 5.16
C TRP A 69 20.14 4.40 4.81
N GLU A 70 20.38 4.63 3.52
CA GLU A 70 21.19 5.76 3.05
C GLU A 70 20.58 7.12 3.42
N GLN A 71 19.25 7.26 3.35
CA GLN A 71 18.58 8.50 3.79
C GLN A 71 18.66 8.70 5.30
N VAL A 72 18.55 7.63 6.10
CA VAL A 72 18.72 7.71 7.56
C VAL A 72 20.14 8.12 7.93
N LEU A 73 21.15 7.55 7.27
CA LEU A 73 22.55 7.98 7.44
C LEU A 73 22.73 9.45 7.06
N LYS A 74 22.21 9.85 5.89
CA LYS A 74 22.29 11.24 5.43
C LYS A 74 21.64 12.20 6.42
N TRP A 75 20.48 11.85 6.98
CA TRP A 75 19.85 12.63 8.05
C TRP A 75 20.73 12.67 9.30
N GLY A 76 21.34 11.55 9.71
CA GLY A 76 22.27 11.51 10.84
C GLY A 76 23.48 12.44 10.67
N PHE A 77 24.05 12.50 9.47
CA PHE A 77 25.16 13.41 9.14
C PHE A 77 24.73 14.87 9.11
N THR A 78 23.53 15.18 8.61
CA THR A 78 23.06 16.57 8.58
C THR A 78 22.80 17.12 9.98
N GLN A 79 22.40 16.27 10.92
CA GLN A 79 22.28 16.64 12.34
C GLN A 79 23.64 16.76 13.04
N ASN A 80 24.71 16.16 12.50
CA ASN A 80 26.03 16.10 13.12
C ASN A 80 27.13 16.45 12.09
N PRO A 81 27.21 17.72 11.64
CA PRO A 81 28.08 18.12 10.52
C PRO A 81 29.58 18.00 10.82
N GLU A 82 29.97 17.91 12.10
CA GLU A 82 31.36 17.72 12.53
C GLU A 82 31.87 16.29 12.30
N LEU A 83 30.98 15.34 12.01
CA LEU A 83 31.37 13.95 11.77
C LEU A 83 32.17 13.82 10.45
N PRO A 84 33.22 12.99 10.42
CA PRO A 84 33.90 12.66 9.17
C PRO A 84 32.93 12.07 8.15
N SER A 85 33.17 12.26 6.85
CA SER A 85 32.33 11.66 5.81
C SER A 85 32.58 10.16 5.62
N ASP A 86 33.78 9.68 5.97
CA ASP A 86 34.17 8.27 5.83
C ASP A 86 34.13 7.55 7.19
N PRO A 87 33.31 6.48 7.34
CA PRO A 87 33.21 5.71 8.59
C PRO A 87 34.51 5.05 9.03
N THR A 88 35.50 4.86 8.14
CA THR A 88 36.81 4.34 8.53
C THR A 88 37.62 5.31 9.39
N ASN A 89 37.32 6.60 9.31
CA ASN A 89 37.96 7.67 10.08
C ASN A 89 37.27 7.96 11.42
N PHE A 90 36.21 7.22 11.78
CA PHE A 90 35.44 7.50 12.99
C PHE A 90 36.18 7.05 14.25
N SER A 91 36.26 7.97 15.22
CA SER A 91 36.54 7.64 16.61
C SER A 91 35.39 6.88 17.26
N LYS A 92 35.60 6.39 18.49
CA LYS A 92 34.52 5.72 19.24
C LYS A 92 33.39 6.70 19.56
N GLU A 93 33.75 7.94 19.85
CA GLU A 93 32.85 9.04 20.15
C GLU A 93 32.01 9.41 18.92
N ASP A 94 32.62 9.46 17.73
CA ASP A 94 31.90 9.71 16.46
C ASP A 94 30.81 8.66 16.19
N PHE A 95 31.14 7.39 16.41
CA PHE A 95 30.15 6.30 16.31
C PHE A 95 29.02 6.46 17.32
N ASN A 96 29.31 6.89 18.55
CA ASN A 96 28.28 7.10 19.57
C ASN A 96 27.38 8.29 19.22
N THR A 97 27.95 9.38 18.69
CA THR A 97 27.22 10.56 18.23
C THR A 97 26.23 10.19 17.13
N LEU A 98 26.71 9.55 16.06
CA LEU A 98 25.83 9.13 14.96
C LEU A 98 24.78 8.11 15.44
N LYS A 99 25.18 7.15 16.28
CA LYS A 99 24.27 6.16 16.86
C LYS A 99 23.13 6.79 17.64
N ASN A 100 23.43 7.71 18.54
CA ASN A 100 22.41 8.39 19.34
C ASN A 100 21.47 9.20 18.45
N GLY A 101 21.99 9.74 17.34
CA GLY A 101 21.20 10.44 16.33
C GLY A 101 20.22 9.55 15.59
N ILE A 102 20.60 8.33 15.18
CA ILE A 102 19.77 7.53 14.25
C ILE A 102 19.12 6.28 14.85
N GLN A 103 19.37 5.95 16.12
CA GLN A 103 18.93 4.71 16.75
C GLN A 103 17.41 4.47 16.69
N GLN A 104 16.61 5.54 16.71
CA GLN A 104 15.15 5.51 16.65
C GLN A 104 14.60 5.06 15.29
N PHE A 105 15.39 5.17 14.22
CA PHE A 105 15.00 4.69 12.89
C PHE A 105 15.27 3.20 12.70
N ILE A 106 16.28 2.65 13.38
CA ILE A 106 16.76 1.27 13.20
C ILE A 106 15.63 0.22 13.26
N PRO A 107 14.65 0.30 14.19
CA PRO A 107 13.57 -0.69 14.26
C PRO A 107 12.64 -0.73 13.05
N TYR A 108 12.66 0.31 12.20
CA TYR A 108 11.77 0.45 11.05
C TYR A 108 12.43 0.07 9.72
N ILE A 109 13.70 -0.36 9.75
CA ILE A 109 14.46 -0.74 8.55
C ILE A 109 14.53 -2.26 8.48
N GLU A 110 14.07 -2.84 7.37
CA GLU A 110 14.07 -4.28 7.17
C GLU A 110 15.42 -4.77 6.63
N PHE A 111 16.49 -4.67 7.43
CA PHE A 111 17.87 -5.00 7.02
C PHE A 111 18.05 -6.39 6.37
N TYR A 112 17.18 -7.36 6.67
CA TYR A 112 17.22 -8.70 6.05
C TYR A 112 16.78 -8.69 4.57
N ASN A 113 16.15 -7.62 4.10
CA ASN A 113 15.76 -7.47 2.71
C ASN A 113 16.90 -6.92 1.83
N LEU A 114 18.02 -6.51 2.42
CA LEU A 114 19.20 -6.09 1.66
C LEU A 114 19.85 -7.26 0.92
N THR A 115 20.61 -6.96 -0.11
CA THR A 115 21.54 -7.92 -0.72
C THR A 115 22.80 -8.07 0.14
N SER A 116 23.58 -9.13 -0.11
CA SER A 116 24.86 -9.32 0.59
C SER A 116 25.87 -8.22 0.27
N GLU A 117 25.84 -7.71 -0.97
CA GLU A 117 26.66 -6.57 -1.42
C GLU A 117 26.25 -5.28 -0.70
N GLU A 118 24.95 -4.95 -0.70
CA GLU A 118 24.44 -3.78 0.03
C GLU A 118 24.77 -3.84 1.53
N PHE A 119 24.59 -5.00 2.15
CA PHE A 119 24.96 -5.19 3.55
C PHE A 119 26.48 -4.99 3.77
N SER A 120 27.32 -5.61 2.94
CA SER A 120 28.77 -5.52 3.01
C SER A 120 29.26 -4.08 2.86
N ASP A 121 28.75 -3.37 1.86
CA ASP A 121 29.36 -2.12 1.42
C ASP A 121 28.75 -0.90 2.11
N LYS A 122 27.48 -0.99 2.53
CA LYS A 122 26.72 0.16 3.03
C LYS A 122 26.31 0.05 4.48
N VAL A 123 26.15 -1.16 5.02
CA VAL A 123 25.75 -1.36 6.43
C VAL A 123 26.93 -1.73 7.32
N LEU A 124 27.78 -2.64 6.87
CA LEU A 124 28.92 -3.15 7.64
C LEU A 124 29.92 -2.06 8.08
N PRO A 125 30.21 -0.98 7.29
CA PRO A 125 31.07 0.11 7.75
C PRO A 125 30.54 0.78 9.03
N TYR A 126 29.22 0.77 9.21
CA TYR A 126 28.51 1.39 10.34
C TYR A 126 28.12 0.40 11.44
N LYS A 127 28.67 -0.83 11.45
CA LYS A 127 28.29 -1.92 12.37
C LYS A 127 28.22 -1.55 13.85
N LYS A 128 29.03 -0.58 14.32
CA LYS A 128 29.08 -0.16 15.73
C LYS A 128 27.83 0.62 16.17
N ILE A 129 27.05 1.12 15.21
CA ILE A 129 25.82 1.87 15.44
C ILE A 129 24.64 0.94 15.72
N LEU A 130 24.62 -0.22 15.06
CA LEU A 130 23.57 -1.21 15.21
C LEU A 130 23.55 -1.84 16.62
N PRO A 131 22.36 -2.20 17.13
CA PRO A 131 22.26 -3.07 18.31
C PRO A 131 23.09 -4.35 18.13
N LYS A 132 23.84 -4.74 19.16
CA LYS A 132 24.80 -5.86 19.08
C LYS A 132 24.15 -7.16 18.60
N GLU A 133 22.95 -7.46 19.09
CA GLU A 133 22.21 -8.66 18.71
C GLU A 133 21.74 -8.60 17.25
N LEU A 134 21.21 -7.45 16.82
CA LEU A 134 20.81 -7.22 15.43
C LEU A 134 22.00 -7.44 14.50
N TYR A 135 23.14 -6.80 14.77
CA TYR A 135 24.34 -6.97 13.94
C TYR A 135 24.81 -8.43 13.87
N LYS A 136 24.84 -9.14 15.01
CA LYS A 136 25.23 -10.56 15.05
C LYS A 136 24.31 -11.43 14.19
N ASN A 137 23.01 -11.17 14.25
CA ASN A 137 22.01 -11.92 13.47
C ASN A 137 22.12 -11.62 11.98
N LEU A 138 22.29 -10.34 11.60
CA LEU A 138 22.51 -9.94 10.21
C LEU A 138 23.80 -10.53 9.65
N LEU A 139 24.90 -10.47 10.40
CA LEU A 139 26.17 -11.07 10.00
C LEU A 139 26.02 -12.58 9.77
N LYS A 140 25.34 -13.29 10.68
CA LYS A 140 25.06 -14.73 10.50
C LYS A 140 24.15 -15.00 9.29
N TYR A 141 23.22 -14.11 9.00
CA TYR A 141 22.32 -14.22 7.86
C TYR A 141 23.09 -14.08 6.54
N PHE A 142 23.88 -13.03 6.38
CA PHE A 142 24.58 -12.71 5.13
C PHE A 142 25.85 -13.55 4.87
N LEU A 143 26.47 -14.13 5.90
CA LEU A 143 27.62 -15.03 5.74
C LEU A 143 27.25 -16.44 5.25
N LYS A 144 25.96 -16.79 5.22
CA LYS A 144 25.52 -18.10 4.72
C LYS A 144 25.48 -18.10 3.19
N PRO A 145 26.17 -19.03 2.50
CA PRO A 145 26.22 -19.08 1.03
C PRO A 145 24.84 -19.13 0.36
N ASN A 146 23.86 -19.79 0.99
CA ASN A 146 22.51 -19.94 0.44
C ASN A 146 21.58 -18.74 0.69
N ASN A 147 22.04 -17.70 1.39
CA ASN A 147 21.28 -16.49 1.70
C ASN A 147 21.68 -15.29 0.84
N GLN A 148 22.57 -15.49 -0.14
CA GLN A 148 22.90 -14.46 -1.12
C GLN A 148 21.66 -14.21 -1.99
N LYS A 149 20.96 -13.10 -1.76
CA LYS A 149 20.15 -12.51 -2.82
C LYS A 149 21.13 -12.20 -3.97
N LEU A 150 21.10 -13.04 -5.00
CA LEU A 150 21.90 -12.84 -6.20
C LEU A 150 21.56 -11.47 -6.75
N GLY A 151 22.59 -10.67 -7.03
CA GLY A 151 22.47 -9.28 -7.47
C GLY A 151 21.44 -9.09 -8.58
N SER A 152 20.90 -7.88 -8.63
CA SER A 152 19.80 -7.35 -9.46
C SER A 152 19.91 -7.56 -10.98
N ASP A 153 20.88 -8.32 -11.48
CA ASP A 153 21.06 -8.58 -12.91
C ASP A 153 20.42 -9.87 -13.41
N THR A 154 19.98 -10.76 -12.51
CA THR A 154 19.27 -12.01 -12.92
C THR A 154 17.76 -11.97 -12.72
N ILE A 155 17.23 -10.90 -12.11
CA ILE A 155 15.79 -10.60 -12.05
C ILE A 155 15.51 -9.44 -13.01
N LYS A 156 15.79 -9.65 -14.30
CA LYS A 156 15.35 -8.74 -15.36
C LYS A 156 14.18 -9.29 -16.18
N ASN A 157 13.63 -10.46 -15.83
CA ASN A 157 12.47 -11.04 -16.52
C ASN A 157 11.47 -11.72 -15.57
N THR A 158 11.13 -11.10 -14.45
CA THR A 158 9.81 -11.32 -13.84
C THR A 158 9.20 -9.95 -13.68
N GLU A 159 8.36 -9.58 -14.64
CA GLU A 159 7.35 -8.55 -14.43
C GLU A 159 6.73 -8.81 -13.06
N GLU A 160 6.78 -7.82 -12.18
CA GLU A 160 6.14 -7.88 -10.87
C GLU A 160 4.69 -8.32 -11.11
N ILE A 161 4.34 -9.55 -10.69
CA ILE A 161 3.07 -10.18 -11.03
C ILE A 161 1.96 -9.35 -10.41
N SER A 162 1.40 -8.45 -11.21
CA SER A 162 0.37 -7.54 -10.78
C SER A 162 -0.95 -8.28 -10.63
N GLU A 163 -1.78 -7.80 -9.71
CA GLU A 163 -3.14 -8.32 -9.57
C GLU A 163 -3.93 -8.20 -10.88
N GLU A 164 -3.68 -7.13 -11.65
CA GLU A 164 -4.26 -6.90 -12.97
C GLU A 164 -3.84 -7.95 -13.99
N TYR A 165 -2.55 -8.32 -14.02
CA TYR A 165 -2.05 -9.40 -14.87
C TYR A 165 -2.69 -10.74 -14.49
N LEU A 166 -2.73 -11.11 -13.20
CA LEU A 166 -3.34 -12.35 -12.76
C LEU A 166 -4.85 -12.40 -13.05
N ASN A 167 -5.55 -11.29 -12.88
CA ASN A 167 -6.98 -11.20 -13.16
C ASN A 167 -7.30 -11.34 -14.65
N SER A 168 -6.37 -10.95 -15.54
CA SER A 168 -6.48 -11.16 -16.99
C SER A 168 -6.33 -12.63 -17.42
N LEU A 169 -5.70 -13.48 -16.58
CA LEU A 169 -5.49 -14.90 -16.86
C LEU A 169 -6.73 -15.75 -16.55
N THR A 170 -6.87 -16.85 -17.29
CA THR A 170 -7.87 -17.89 -16.98
C THR A 170 -7.60 -18.49 -15.59
N PRO A 171 -8.62 -18.99 -14.86
CA PRO A 171 -8.41 -19.56 -13.53
C PRO A 171 -7.35 -20.66 -13.47
N LYS A 172 -7.26 -21.49 -14.53
CA LYS A 172 -6.24 -22.53 -14.66
C LYS A 172 -4.83 -21.96 -14.82
N ALA A 173 -4.66 -21.02 -15.76
CA ALA A 173 -3.35 -20.38 -15.98
C ALA A 173 -2.89 -19.56 -14.76
N ARG A 174 -3.82 -18.86 -14.09
CA ARG A 174 -3.57 -18.12 -12.86
C ARG A 174 -3.07 -19.03 -11.73
N LYS A 175 -3.70 -20.19 -11.56
CA LYS A 175 -3.30 -21.19 -10.56
C LYS A 175 -1.88 -21.70 -10.82
N GLU A 176 -1.54 -22.02 -12.07
CA GLU A 176 -0.19 -22.50 -12.45
C GLU A 176 0.90 -21.45 -12.21
N VAL A 177 0.64 -20.19 -12.58
CA VAL A 177 1.58 -19.08 -12.34
C VAL A 177 1.83 -18.91 -10.84
N LEU A 178 0.77 -18.79 -10.04
CA LEU A 178 0.91 -18.63 -8.58
C LEU A 178 1.56 -19.86 -7.92
N MET A 179 1.25 -21.06 -8.39
CA MET A 179 1.87 -22.31 -7.95
C MET A 179 3.38 -22.30 -8.19
N SER A 180 3.81 -21.88 -9.38
CA SER A 180 5.22 -21.81 -9.75
C SER A 180 5.98 -20.81 -8.86
N GLU A 181 5.39 -19.66 -8.58
CA GLU A 181 5.97 -18.62 -7.73
C GLU A 181 6.07 -19.04 -6.26
N LEU A 182 5.01 -19.66 -5.72
CA LEU A 182 5.03 -20.21 -4.36
C LEU A 182 6.14 -21.25 -4.21
N LYS A 183 6.28 -22.16 -5.18
CA LYS A 183 7.35 -23.16 -5.21
C LYS A 183 8.73 -22.53 -5.29
N ILE A 184 8.90 -21.48 -6.10
CA ILE A 184 10.14 -20.72 -6.14
C ILE A 184 10.46 -20.18 -4.74
N ARG A 185 9.48 -19.59 -4.04
CA ARG A 185 9.67 -19.06 -2.68
C ARG A 185 9.92 -20.14 -1.63
N PHE A 186 9.27 -21.30 -1.74
CA PHE A 186 9.47 -22.44 -0.83
C PHE A 186 10.91 -22.96 -0.83
N LYS A 187 11.60 -22.90 -1.97
CA LYS A 187 13.03 -23.26 -2.07
C LYS A 187 13.93 -22.45 -1.14
N TYR A 188 13.49 -21.25 -0.74
CA TYR A 188 14.22 -20.36 0.17
C TYR A 188 13.74 -20.45 1.63
N ILE A 189 12.79 -21.36 1.93
CA ILE A 189 12.30 -21.63 3.28
C ILE A 189 12.86 -22.99 3.72
N PRO A 190 13.96 -23.03 4.51
CA PRO A 190 14.65 -24.26 4.86
C PRO A 190 13.84 -25.23 5.75
N SER A 191 12.63 -24.85 6.16
CA SER A 191 11.73 -25.65 7.00
C SER A 191 10.71 -26.48 6.20
N ILE A 192 10.78 -26.51 4.85
CA ILE A 192 9.85 -27.26 3.99
C ILE A 192 10.51 -28.52 3.39
N PRO A 193 10.14 -29.74 3.82
CA PRO A 193 10.51 -30.96 3.13
C PRO A 193 9.96 -30.94 1.70
N ALA A 194 10.77 -31.39 0.73
CA ALA A 194 10.38 -31.41 -0.68
C ALA A 194 9.12 -32.26 -0.97
N GLU A 195 8.74 -33.15 -0.05
CA GLU A 195 7.57 -34.02 -0.16
C GLU A 195 6.24 -33.30 0.17
N GLU A 196 6.30 -32.13 0.84
CA GLU A 196 5.12 -31.37 1.28
C GLU A 196 4.84 -30.12 0.42
N ASP A 197 5.74 -29.77 -0.50
CA ASP A 197 5.72 -28.50 -1.23
C ASP A 197 4.44 -28.31 -2.07
N ASN A 198 3.98 -29.36 -2.76
CA ASN A 198 2.79 -29.37 -3.58
C ASN A 198 1.53 -29.24 -2.73
N SER A 199 1.42 -30.03 -1.66
CA SER A 199 0.24 -30.04 -0.79
C SER A 199 0.07 -28.70 -0.07
N ILE A 200 1.17 -28.11 0.41
CA ILE A 200 1.15 -26.79 1.03
C ILE A 200 0.80 -25.71 0.00
N ALA A 201 1.40 -25.74 -1.20
CA ALA A 201 1.10 -24.75 -2.23
C ALA A 201 -0.37 -24.82 -2.67
N GLU A 202 -0.93 -26.03 -2.84
CA GLU A 202 -2.35 -26.23 -3.13
C GLU A 202 -3.26 -25.66 -2.04
N GLN A 203 -2.89 -25.88 -0.76
CA GLN A 203 -3.65 -25.34 0.36
C GLN A 203 -3.60 -23.81 0.41
N LEU A 204 -2.44 -23.18 0.14
CA LEU A 204 -2.33 -21.73 0.08
C LEU A 204 -3.14 -21.12 -1.07
N LEU A 205 -3.23 -21.82 -2.20
CA LEU A 205 -4.00 -21.38 -3.37
C LEU A 205 -5.52 -21.48 -3.19
N THR A 206 -6.01 -22.02 -2.06
CA THR A 206 -7.42 -21.91 -1.67
C THR A 206 -7.80 -20.50 -1.20
N SER A 207 -6.81 -19.68 -0.86
CA SER A 207 -6.98 -18.28 -0.43
C SER A 207 -7.25 -17.35 -1.62
N LYS A 208 -7.66 -16.11 -1.34
CA LYS A 208 -7.89 -15.12 -2.41
C LYS A 208 -6.57 -14.78 -3.12
N VAL A 209 -6.64 -14.45 -4.40
CA VAL A 209 -5.45 -14.09 -5.22
C VAL A 209 -4.64 -12.95 -4.59
N THR A 210 -5.32 -11.93 -4.05
CA THR A 210 -4.70 -10.80 -3.34
C THR A 210 -3.90 -11.23 -2.12
N GLU A 211 -4.41 -12.22 -1.38
CA GLU A 211 -3.79 -12.77 -0.20
C GLU A 211 -2.56 -13.62 -0.58
N VAL A 212 -2.64 -14.36 -1.68
CA VAL A 212 -1.50 -15.09 -2.24
C VAL A 212 -0.40 -14.14 -2.71
N LEU A 213 -0.74 -13.02 -3.35
CA LEU A 213 0.22 -11.98 -3.72
C LEU A 213 0.88 -11.35 -2.49
N GLN A 214 0.11 -11.07 -1.43
CA GLN A 214 0.65 -10.58 -0.16
C GLN A 214 1.63 -11.58 0.46
N MET A 215 1.32 -12.88 0.40
CA MET A 215 2.24 -13.93 0.84
C MET A 215 3.53 -13.97 0.00
N LEU A 216 3.45 -13.86 -1.33
CA LEU A 216 4.62 -13.88 -2.21
C LEU A 216 5.56 -12.68 -1.96
N ASN A 217 5.00 -11.54 -1.57
CA ASN A 217 5.74 -10.30 -1.31
C ASN A 217 6.16 -10.13 0.16
N ASN A 218 5.64 -10.95 1.09
CA ASN A 218 5.99 -10.89 2.50
C ASN A 218 6.39 -12.27 3.05
N MET A 219 7.70 -12.46 3.23
CA MET A 219 8.27 -13.73 3.69
C MET A 219 7.77 -14.16 5.08
N SER A 220 7.55 -13.21 5.99
CA SER A 220 7.05 -13.52 7.34
C SER A 220 5.61 -14.04 7.32
N LEU A 221 4.77 -13.41 6.50
CA LEU A 221 3.38 -13.83 6.27
C LEU A 221 3.33 -15.20 5.58
N LEU A 222 4.19 -15.42 4.59
CA LEU A 222 4.31 -16.72 3.92
C LEU A 222 4.67 -17.83 4.90
N GLN A 223 5.69 -17.61 5.75
CA GLN A 223 6.09 -18.58 6.78
C GLN A 223 4.97 -18.90 7.77
N GLN A 224 4.23 -17.88 8.22
CA GLN A 224 3.07 -18.08 9.07
C GLN A 224 1.99 -18.93 8.39
N ARG A 225 1.64 -18.61 7.14
CA ARG A 225 0.61 -19.32 6.39
C ARG A 225 0.99 -20.74 6.02
N ILE A 226 2.27 -21.01 5.79
CA ILE A 226 2.80 -22.37 5.64
C ILE A 226 2.58 -23.19 6.93
N ALA A 227 2.85 -22.60 8.10
CA ALA A 227 2.62 -23.29 9.37
C ALA A 227 1.14 -23.58 9.62
N GLU A 228 0.25 -22.65 9.28
CA GLU A 228 -1.20 -22.84 9.33
C GLU A 228 -1.68 -23.94 8.37
N ALA A 229 -1.24 -23.90 7.10
CA ALA A 229 -1.56 -24.90 6.09
C ALA A 229 -1.14 -26.31 6.53
N ARG A 230 0.04 -26.46 7.15
CA ARG A 230 0.51 -27.72 7.72
C ARG A 230 -0.39 -28.27 8.81
N ASN A 231 -0.83 -27.41 9.73
CA ASN A 231 -1.72 -27.83 10.81
C ASN A 231 -3.06 -28.32 10.25
N ILE A 232 -3.57 -27.69 9.18
CA ILE A 232 -4.78 -28.13 8.49
C ILE A 232 -4.57 -29.51 7.85
N ILE A 233 -3.49 -29.68 7.07
CA ILE A 233 -3.16 -30.95 6.40
C ILE A 233 -2.95 -32.09 7.42
N LEU A 234 -2.33 -31.79 8.57
CA LEU A 234 -2.10 -32.78 9.64
C LEU A 234 -3.39 -33.18 10.35
N ASN A 235 -4.34 -32.25 10.49
CA ASN A 235 -5.66 -32.52 11.06
C ASN A 235 -6.51 -33.35 10.10
N ASP A 236 -6.50 -33.06 8.81
CA ASP A 236 -7.24 -33.84 7.80
C ASP A 236 -6.76 -35.30 7.72
N LYS A 237 -5.45 -35.55 7.88
CA LYS A 237 -4.91 -36.92 8.00
C LYS A 237 -5.40 -37.64 9.27
N LYS A 238 -5.49 -36.93 10.40
CA LYS A 238 -6.03 -37.51 11.66
C LYS A 238 -7.53 -37.80 11.60
N TYR A 239 -8.31 -37.08 10.80
CA TYR A 239 -9.73 -37.40 10.61
C TYR A 239 -9.93 -38.65 9.75
N HIS A 240 -9.09 -38.84 8.72
CA HIS A 240 -9.14 -40.06 7.91
C HIS A 240 -8.65 -41.31 8.65
N ASP A 241 -7.61 -41.22 9.48
CA ASP A 241 -7.13 -42.37 10.27
C ASP A 241 -8.11 -42.79 11.40
N ASN A 242 -9.00 -41.89 11.84
CA ASN A 242 -10.00 -42.17 12.88
C ASN A 242 -11.34 -42.68 12.32
N GLU A 243 -11.60 -42.58 11.02
CA GLU A 243 -12.81 -43.11 10.39
C GLU A 243 -12.74 -44.62 10.09
N GLU A 244 -11.54 -45.22 10.02
CA GLU A 244 -11.39 -46.65 9.75
C GLU A 244 -11.57 -47.58 10.97
N VAL A 245 -11.67 -47.05 12.20
CA VAL A 245 -11.61 -47.90 13.42
C VAL A 245 -12.91 -47.97 14.23
N ASN A 246 -14.00 -47.28 13.87
CA ASN A 246 -15.20 -47.37 14.72
C ASN A 246 -16.53 -47.49 13.95
N ILE A 247 -16.75 -48.67 13.38
CA ILE A 247 -18.07 -49.17 13.00
C ILE A 247 -18.62 -50.02 14.15
N GLN A 248 -19.87 -49.73 14.55
CA GLN A 248 -20.75 -50.35 15.58
C GLN A 248 -20.59 -49.74 16.99
N THR A 249 -21.61 -49.15 17.64
CA THR A 249 -22.99 -49.63 17.83
C THR A 249 -23.86 -48.48 18.41
N THR A 250 -25.10 -48.30 17.94
CA THR A 250 -26.37 -47.80 18.61
C THR A 250 -26.30 -46.63 19.62
N SER A 251 -27.20 -45.64 19.70
CA SER A 251 -28.56 -45.40 19.19
C SER A 251 -29.03 -44.02 19.71
N LEU A 252 -29.70 -43.24 18.85
CA LEU A 252 -30.81 -42.28 19.09
C LEU A 252 -30.90 -41.55 20.46
N ILE A 253 -30.84 -40.20 20.41
CA ILE A 253 -31.86 -39.24 20.90
C ILE A 253 -31.57 -37.84 20.31
N ASN A 254 -32.65 -37.09 20.10
CA ASN A 254 -32.93 -36.08 19.10
C ASN A 254 -32.56 -34.62 19.45
N ASN A 255 -32.54 -33.79 18.40
CA ASN A 255 -32.87 -32.34 18.32
C ASN A 255 -31.83 -31.29 18.77
N ASN A 256 -31.06 -30.75 17.82
CA ASN A 256 -31.32 -29.43 17.22
C ASN A 256 -30.18 -29.04 16.25
N SER A 257 -30.57 -28.45 15.13
CA SER A 257 -29.73 -27.99 14.02
C SER A 257 -28.61 -27.03 14.47
N ASN A 258 -27.38 -27.53 14.57
CA ASN A 258 -26.18 -26.69 14.57
C ASN A 258 -25.81 -26.32 13.14
N GLN A 259 -26.52 -25.35 12.59
CA GLN A 259 -26.06 -24.61 11.41
C GLN A 259 -25.10 -23.53 11.93
N ILE A 260 -23.81 -23.65 11.64
CA ILE A 260 -22.81 -22.63 11.98
C ILE A 260 -23.12 -21.40 11.11
N VAL A 261 -23.93 -20.47 11.63
CA VAL A 261 -24.29 -19.23 10.95
C VAL A 261 -23.06 -18.33 10.90
N SER A 262 -22.64 -17.93 9.70
CA SER A 262 -21.46 -17.08 9.50
C SER A 262 -21.68 -15.71 10.15
N GLN A 263 -20.63 -15.10 10.72
CA GLN A 263 -20.73 -13.74 11.30
C GLN A 263 -21.38 -12.75 10.32
N LYS A 264 -21.08 -12.88 9.00
CA LYS A 264 -21.70 -12.06 7.96
C LYS A 264 -23.23 -12.20 7.91
N GLU A 265 -23.76 -13.40 8.11
CA GLU A 265 -25.21 -13.66 8.09
C GLU A 265 -25.90 -13.09 9.33
N ILE A 266 -25.24 -13.12 10.49
CA ILE A 266 -25.75 -12.53 11.73
C ILE A 266 -25.83 -11.01 11.58
N PHE A 267 -24.76 -10.39 11.09
CA PHE A 267 -24.73 -8.95 10.82
C PHE A 267 -25.75 -8.55 9.76
N LEU A 268 -25.85 -9.28 8.65
CA LEU A 268 -26.79 -8.96 7.58
C LEU A 268 -28.23 -9.02 8.06
N LYS A 269 -28.59 -10.00 8.90
CA LYS A 269 -29.91 -10.07 9.55
C LYS A 269 -30.17 -8.88 10.47
N ALA A 270 -29.18 -8.49 11.28
CA ALA A 270 -29.30 -7.35 12.19
C ALA A 270 -29.40 -6.01 11.45
N ILE A 271 -28.60 -5.81 10.40
CA ILE A 271 -28.65 -4.61 9.54
C ILE A 271 -29.99 -4.54 8.83
N ASN A 272 -30.46 -5.61 8.19
CA ASN A 272 -31.73 -5.61 7.46
C ASN A 272 -32.93 -5.26 8.35
N LYS A 273 -32.87 -5.57 9.66
CA LYS A 273 -33.88 -5.19 10.64
C LYS A 273 -33.90 -3.68 10.94
N LEU A 274 -32.74 -3.02 10.86
CA LEU A 274 -32.56 -1.61 11.22
C LEU A 274 -32.56 -0.67 10.00
N CYS A 275 -31.99 -1.12 8.88
CA CYS A 275 -31.84 -0.38 7.64
C CYS A 275 -31.82 -1.37 6.44
N PRO A 276 -32.96 -1.59 5.77
CA PRO A 276 -33.04 -2.54 4.65
C PRO A 276 -32.37 -2.02 3.37
N ASN A 277 -32.18 -0.71 3.25
CA ASN A 277 -31.52 -0.08 2.10
C ASN A 277 -30.00 -0.04 2.33
N ASN A 278 -29.19 -0.39 1.32
CA ASN A 278 -27.72 -0.42 1.38
C ASN A 278 -27.13 -1.42 2.39
N SER A 279 -27.89 -2.45 2.79
CA SER A 279 -27.46 -3.40 3.83
C SER A 279 -26.19 -4.18 3.46
N GLY A 280 -25.92 -4.39 2.17
CA GLY A 280 -24.68 -4.96 1.66
C GLY A 280 -23.46 -4.07 1.90
N ASP A 281 -23.54 -2.80 1.50
CA ASP A 281 -22.42 -1.85 1.65
C ASP A 281 -22.13 -1.54 3.13
N ILE A 282 -23.20 -1.45 3.94
CA ILE A 282 -23.09 -1.30 5.40
C ILE A 282 -22.45 -2.55 6.01
N LEU A 283 -22.83 -3.75 5.56
CA LEU A 283 -22.21 -4.99 6.01
C LEU A 283 -20.71 -4.98 5.70
N ASP A 284 -20.32 -4.64 4.48
CA ASP A 284 -18.90 -4.59 4.10
C ASP A 284 -18.13 -3.57 4.94
N HIS A 285 -18.70 -2.39 5.20
CA HIS A 285 -18.12 -1.42 6.12
C HIS A 285 -17.97 -1.97 7.55
N LEU A 286 -19.00 -2.64 8.10
CA LEU A 286 -18.90 -3.27 9.43
C LEU A 286 -17.89 -4.42 9.47
N MET A 287 -17.70 -5.13 8.36
CA MET A 287 -16.70 -6.20 8.26
C MET A 287 -15.25 -5.67 8.26
N THR A 288 -15.03 -4.39 7.96
CA THR A 288 -13.72 -3.73 8.11
C THR A 288 -13.38 -3.33 9.56
N LEU A 289 -14.37 -3.33 10.47
CA LEU A 289 -14.14 -2.98 11.87
C LEU A 289 -13.24 -4.00 12.57
N SER A 290 -12.55 -3.55 13.62
CA SER A 290 -11.73 -4.42 14.45
C SER A 290 -12.56 -5.56 15.05
N HIS A 291 -11.92 -6.68 15.39
CA HIS A 291 -12.63 -7.83 16.00
C HIS A 291 -13.40 -7.41 17.26
N LYS A 292 -12.82 -6.53 18.09
CA LYS A 292 -13.45 -5.98 19.30
C LYS A 292 -14.72 -5.19 18.99
N GLU A 293 -14.68 -4.32 17.97
CA GLU A 293 -15.83 -3.52 17.56
C GLU A 293 -16.93 -4.37 16.93
N ARG A 294 -16.57 -5.38 16.12
CA ARG A 294 -17.53 -6.34 15.57
C ARG A 294 -18.24 -7.13 16.67
N SER A 295 -17.49 -7.60 17.68
CA SER A 295 -18.12 -8.23 18.85
C SER A 295 -19.08 -7.27 19.56
N LEU A 296 -18.69 -6.00 19.76
CA LEU A 296 -19.59 -5.00 20.38
C LEU A 296 -20.86 -4.77 19.56
N CYS A 297 -20.77 -4.73 18.23
CA CYS A 297 -21.95 -4.59 17.37
C CYS A 297 -22.90 -5.80 17.46
N LEU A 298 -22.39 -7.01 17.71
CA LEU A 298 -23.22 -8.22 17.85
C LEU A 298 -23.99 -8.24 19.17
N PHE A 299 -23.42 -7.68 20.25
CA PHE A 299 -24.00 -7.75 21.60
C PHE A 299 -24.58 -6.42 22.10
N ASN A 300 -24.44 -5.32 21.33
CA ASN A 300 -24.96 -4.00 21.69
C ASN A 300 -25.63 -3.32 20.47
N GLU A 301 -26.96 -3.35 20.46
CA GLU A 301 -27.80 -2.81 19.38
C GLU A 301 -27.65 -1.28 19.22
N GLN A 302 -27.45 -0.54 20.31
CA GLN A 302 -27.23 0.92 20.25
C GLN A 302 -25.89 1.25 19.58
N TYR A 303 -24.85 0.46 19.89
CA TYR A 303 -23.53 0.60 19.30
C TYR A 303 -23.55 0.24 17.81
N LEU A 304 -24.24 -0.84 17.44
CA LEU A 304 -24.48 -1.22 16.05
C LEU A 304 -25.22 -0.09 15.29
N ASN A 305 -26.30 0.46 15.85
CA ASN A 305 -27.05 1.54 15.22
C ASN A 305 -26.17 2.78 14.99
N LYS A 306 -25.32 3.16 15.95
CA LYS A 306 -24.37 4.25 15.79
C LYS A 306 -23.40 4.02 14.62
N LYS A 307 -22.88 2.79 14.47
CA LYS A 307 -21.99 2.43 13.36
C LYS A 307 -22.72 2.42 12.01
N ILE A 308 -23.97 1.95 11.96
CA ILE A 308 -24.82 1.98 10.77
C ILE A 308 -25.09 3.43 10.32
N ILE A 309 -25.41 4.34 11.26
CA ILE A 309 -25.62 5.76 10.95
C ILE A 309 -24.36 6.38 10.37
N GLY A 310 -23.19 6.11 10.97
CA GLY A 310 -21.91 6.57 10.46
C GLY A 310 -21.59 6.04 9.05
N ALA A 311 -21.80 4.74 8.83
CA ALA A 311 -21.61 4.11 7.52
C ALA A 311 -22.54 4.72 6.47
N ASN A 312 -23.81 4.95 6.79
CA ASN A 312 -24.78 5.58 5.91
C ASN A 312 -24.43 7.04 5.60
N ALA A 313 -23.93 7.80 6.58
CA ALA A 313 -23.47 9.16 6.35
C ALA A 313 -22.25 9.19 5.41
N ALA A 314 -21.31 8.26 5.59
CA ALA A 314 -20.15 8.11 4.70
C ALA A 314 -20.56 7.70 3.28
N LEU A 315 -21.46 6.72 3.13
CA LEU A 315 -22.01 6.32 1.83
C LEU A 315 -22.75 7.47 1.15
N LYS A 316 -23.53 8.24 1.91
CA LYS A 316 -24.21 9.43 1.37
C LYS A 316 -23.20 10.50 0.91
N PHE A 317 -22.14 10.74 1.67
CA PHE A 317 -21.07 11.68 1.30
C PHE A 317 -20.33 11.24 0.03
N VAL A 318 -19.95 9.95 -0.05
CA VAL A 318 -19.31 9.37 -1.24
C VAL A 318 -20.22 9.45 -2.45
N ASN A 319 -21.50 9.07 -2.30
CA ASN A 319 -22.48 9.16 -3.38
C ASN A 319 -22.74 10.60 -3.82
N THR A 320 -22.72 11.58 -2.90
CA THR A 320 -22.89 13.00 -3.26
C THR A 320 -21.71 13.50 -4.11
N ASN A 321 -20.47 13.10 -3.78
CA ASN A 321 -19.30 13.44 -4.60
C ASN A 321 -19.29 12.66 -5.93
N TYR A 322 -19.74 11.40 -5.92
CA TYR A 322 -19.86 10.61 -7.15
C TYR A 322 -20.90 11.20 -8.09
N GLU A 323 -22.06 11.64 -7.60
CA GLU A 323 -23.08 12.30 -8.42
C GLU A 323 -22.55 13.58 -9.09
N GLN A 324 -21.70 14.35 -8.39
CA GLN A 324 -21.08 15.55 -8.95
C GLN A 324 -20.16 15.27 -10.16
N TYR A 325 -19.51 14.10 -10.20
CA TYR A 325 -18.55 13.73 -11.24
C TYR A 325 -19.03 12.58 -12.15
N LYS A 326 -20.22 12.04 -11.91
CA LYS A 326 -20.77 10.86 -12.59
C LYS A 326 -20.71 10.97 -14.12
N GLU A 327 -21.12 12.12 -14.67
CA GLU A 327 -21.08 12.36 -16.11
C GLU A 327 -19.66 12.41 -16.69
N THR A 328 -18.67 12.77 -15.86
CA THR A 328 -17.26 12.81 -16.24
C THR A 328 -16.63 11.43 -16.16
N GLU A 329 -16.94 10.67 -15.11
CA GLU A 329 -16.50 9.27 -14.97
C GLU A 329 -17.05 8.39 -16.09
N GLU A 330 -18.36 8.47 -16.37
CA GLU A 330 -18.98 7.74 -17.47
C GLU A 330 -18.37 8.12 -18.82
N PHE A 331 -18.01 9.39 -19.01
CA PHE A 331 -17.34 9.84 -20.21
C PHE A 331 -15.92 9.29 -20.32
N MET A 332 -15.13 9.32 -19.25
CA MET A 332 -13.74 8.84 -19.26
C MET A 332 -13.67 7.31 -19.44
N GLU A 333 -14.56 6.55 -18.83
CA GLU A 333 -14.64 5.09 -19.04
C GLU A 333 -14.97 4.74 -20.51
N ASN A 334 -15.86 5.50 -21.16
CA ASN A 334 -16.15 5.34 -22.59
C ASN A 334 -14.95 5.69 -23.50
N LEU A 335 -13.97 6.44 -23.00
CA LEU A 335 -12.74 6.80 -23.72
C LEU A 335 -11.58 5.83 -23.49
N LYS A 336 -11.55 5.13 -22.35
CA LYS A 336 -10.41 4.31 -21.89
C LYS A 336 -9.90 3.30 -22.92
N ASN A 337 -10.81 2.69 -23.68
CA ASN A 337 -10.48 1.66 -24.68
C ASN A 337 -10.22 2.20 -26.09
N LYS A 338 -10.17 3.53 -26.27
CA LYS A 338 -9.99 4.18 -27.58
C LYS A 338 -8.54 4.55 -27.83
N PRO A 339 -8.10 4.67 -29.10
CA PRO A 339 -6.77 5.20 -29.40
C PRO A 339 -6.58 6.60 -28.79
N PHE A 340 -5.39 6.89 -28.27
CA PHE A 340 -5.09 8.14 -27.57
C PHE A 340 -5.49 9.40 -28.36
N ASN A 341 -5.24 9.42 -29.67
CA ASN A 341 -5.61 10.52 -30.55
C ASN A 341 -7.15 10.73 -30.61
N GLU A 342 -7.93 9.65 -30.52
CA GLU A 342 -9.39 9.74 -30.46
C GLU A 342 -9.86 10.23 -29.08
N GLN A 343 -9.16 9.84 -28.00
CA GLN A 343 -9.43 10.35 -26.64
C GLN A 343 -9.19 11.86 -26.56
N GLN A 344 -8.02 12.33 -27.02
CA GLN A 344 -7.69 13.75 -27.07
C GLN A 344 -8.69 14.55 -27.90
N LYS A 345 -9.09 14.03 -29.07
CA LYS A 345 -10.09 14.68 -29.92
C LYS A 345 -11.43 14.82 -29.20
N LYS A 346 -11.95 13.74 -28.60
CA LYS A 346 -13.26 13.74 -27.93
C LYS A 346 -13.28 14.58 -26.66
N LEU A 347 -12.20 14.57 -25.88
CA LEU A 347 -12.05 15.46 -24.73
C LEU A 347 -11.94 16.92 -25.19
N GLY A 348 -11.19 17.16 -26.27
CA GLY A 348 -11.05 18.48 -26.91
C GLY A 348 -12.38 19.07 -27.38
N ASP A 349 -13.26 18.24 -27.96
CA ASP A 349 -14.61 18.66 -28.38
C ASP A 349 -15.46 19.14 -27.18
N ARG A 350 -15.28 18.56 -25.99
CA ARG A 350 -15.93 19.02 -24.74
C ARG A 350 -15.23 20.21 -24.09
N LEU A 351 -13.91 20.29 -24.20
CA LEU A 351 -13.07 21.32 -23.59
C LEU A 351 -13.19 22.66 -24.32
N PHE A 352 -13.18 22.64 -25.65
CA PHE A 352 -13.13 23.84 -26.48
C PHE A 352 -14.30 24.82 -26.22
N PRO A 353 -15.58 24.39 -26.13
CA PRO A 353 -16.69 25.29 -25.78
C PRO A 353 -16.53 25.93 -24.39
N LYS A 354 -16.02 25.17 -23.40
CA LYS A 354 -15.78 25.69 -22.05
C LYS A 354 -14.68 26.75 -22.04
N ILE A 355 -13.61 26.56 -22.83
CA ILE A 355 -12.55 27.56 -23.00
C ILE A 355 -13.11 28.83 -23.68
N LYS A 356 -13.94 28.67 -24.71
CA LYS A 356 -14.55 29.79 -25.43
C LYS A 356 -15.45 30.66 -24.54
N ASN A 357 -16.09 30.06 -23.54
CA ASN A 357 -16.92 30.78 -22.56
C ASN A 357 -16.12 31.76 -21.67
N PHE A 358 -14.78 31.72 -21.67
CA PHE A 358 -13.94 32.73 -21.03
C PHE A 358 -13.68 33.96 -21.92
N GLY A 359 -14.33 34.08 -23.08
CA GLY A 359 -14.24 35.26 -23.95
C GLY A 359 -13.07 35.26 -24.93
N LEU A 360 -12.42 34.11 -25.13
CA LEU A 360 -11.29 33.95 -26.04
C LEU A 360 -11.73 33.92 -27.51
N LYS A 361 -10.96 34.58 -28.39
CA LYS A 361 -11.13 34.45 -29.85
C LYS A 361 -10.92 32.99 -30.26
N SER A 362 -11.68 32.51 -31.24
CA SER A 362 -11.69 31.10 -31.67
C SER A 362 -10.30 30.52 -31.98
N ALA A 363 -9.44 31.31 -32.64
CA ALA A 363 -8.08 30.90 -32.97
C ALA A 363 -7.19 30.71 -31.73
N ILE A 364 -7.37 31.55 -30.70
CA ILE A 364 -6.63 31.46 -29.44
C ILE A 364 -7.20 30.32 -28.59
N ALA A 365 -8.53 30.20 -28.50
CA ALA A 365 -9.19 29.12 -27.79
C ALA A 365 -8.78 27.73 -28.32
N SER A 366 -8.63 27.58 -29.64
CA SER A 366 -8.21 26.31 -30.26
C SER A 366 -6.78 25.95 -29.86
N LYS A 367 -5.89 26.94 -29.90
CA LYS A 367 -4.49 26.77 -29.51
C LYS A 367 -4.32 26.46 -28.02
N VAL A 368 -5.11 27.12 -27.17
CA VAL A 368 -5.14 26.85 -25.73
C VAL A 368 -5.70 25.45 -25.44
N ALA A 369 -6.76 25.02 -26.14
CA ALA A 369 -7.32 23.68 -25.99
C ALA A 369 -6.29 22.59 -26.33
N LEU A 370 -5.58 22.75 -27.46
CA LEU A 370 -4.51 21.83 -27.87
C LEU A 370 -3.38 21.80 -26.83
N ASN A 371 -2.90 22.97 -26.38
CA ASN A 371 -1.86 23.02 -25.37
C ASN A 371 -2.26 22.27 -24.08
N LEU A 372 -3.49 22.50 -23.58
CA LEU A 372 -3.98 21.80 -22.39
C LEU A 372 -4.12 20.28 -22.59
N LEU A 373 -4.54 19.83 -23.78
CA LEU A 373 -4.63 18.40 -24.10
C LEU A 373 -3.26 17.72 -24.26
N ASP A 374 -2.23 18.48 -24.61
CA ASP A 374 -0.87 17.98 -24.81
C ASP A 374 -0.04 18.01 -23.52
N THR A 375 -0.31 18.96 -22.61
CA THR A 375 0.49 19.15 -21.40
C THR A 375 -0.09 18.52 -20.13
N ASN A 376 -1.37 18.15 -20.13
CA ASN A 376 -2.06 17.63 -18.95
C ASN A 376 -2.55 16.19 -19.16
N ASP A 377 -2.62 15.45 -18.08
CA ASP A 377 -3.31 14.15 -18.07
C ASP A 377 -4.79 14.33 -18.43
N LEU A 378 -5.31 13.47 -19.31
CA LEU A 378 -6.66 13.60 -19.85
C LEU A 378 -7.73 13.41 -18.77
N TYR A 379 -7.48 12.54 -17.78
CA TYR A 379 -8.40 12.30 -16.68
C TYR A 379 -8.40 13.49 -15.71
N GLU A 380 -7.23 14.01 -15.34
CA GLU A 380 -7.13 15.21 -14.50
C GLU A 380 -7.75 16.45 -15.16
N LEU A 381 -7.54 16.61 -16.47
CA LEU A 381 -8.10 17.70 -17.25
C LEU A 381 -9.63 17.61 -17.31
N ALA A 382 -10.17 16.42 -17.57
CA ALA A 382 -11.62 16.18 -17.60
C ALA A 382 -12.29 16.53 -16.26
N HIS A 383 -11.68 16.16 -15.13
CA HIS A 383 -12.17 16.50 -13.80
C HIS A 383 -12.09 18.00 -13.53
N SER A 384 -11.00 18.64 -13.95
CA SER A 384 -10.79 20.07 -13.78
C SER A 384 -11.76 20.91 -14.61
N MET A 385 -12.33 20.36 -15.70
CA MET A 385 -13.37 21.02 -16.51
C MET A 385 -14.70 21.23 -15.77
N ASN A 386 -14.93 20.58 -14.64
CA ASN A 386 -16.12 20.76 -13.80
C ASN A 386 -15.93 21.86 -12.74
N ASP A 387 -14.70 22.29 -12.51
CA ASP A 387 -14.38 23.41 -11.64
C ASP A 387 -14.03 24.64 -12.49
N LYS A 388 -14.94 25.62 -12.50
CA LYS A 388 -14.80 26.82 -13.32
C LYS A 388 -13.56 27.64 -12.98
N GLU A 389 -13.18 27.75 -11.70
CA GLU A 389 -12.02 28.54 -11.29
C GLU A 389 -10.72 27.79 -11.57
N LYS A 390 -10.69 26.47 -11.34
CA LYS A 390 -9.53 25.64 -11.69
C LYS A 390 -9.27 25.66 -13.20
N LEU A 391 -10.31 25.47 -14.01
CA LEU A 391 -10.20 25.53 -15.48
C LEU A 391 -9.73 26.93 -15.94
N LYS A 392 -10.23 28.00 -15.32
CA LYS A 392 -9.80 29.37 -15.63
C LYS A 392 -8.32 29.59 -15.35
N GLN A 393 -7.78 29.06 -14.25
CA GLN A 393 -6.35 29.15 -13.95
C GLN A 393 -5.51 28.40 -14.99
N MET A 394 -5.93 27.20 -15.39
CA MET A 394 -5.27 26.42 -16.44
C MET A 394 -5.27 27.17 -17.78
N VAL A 395 -6.41 27.77 -18.14
CA VAL A 395 -6.54 28.58 -19.36
C VAL A 395 -5.60 29.80 -19.33
N ILE A 396 -5.51 30.51 -18.20
CA ILE A 396 -4.59 31.66 -18.06
C ILE A 396 -3.13 31.23 -18.24
N ALA A 397 -2.75 30.11 -17.62
CA ALA A 397 -1.39 29.58 -17.75
C ALA A 397 -1.07 29.21 -19.21
N ALA A 398 -1.98 28.52 -19.90
CA ALA A 398 -1.83 28.14 -21.29
C ALA A 398 -1.81 29.35 -22.25
N ILE A 399 -2.57 30.43 -21.97
CA ILE A 399 -2.51 31.67 -22.76
C ILE A 399 -1.09 32.26 -22.74
N ASN A 400 -0.43 32.29 -21.58
CA ASN A 400 0.93 32.83 -21.46
C ASN A 400 1.96 32.01 -22.26
N VAL A 401 1.68 30.72 -22.49
CA VAL A 401 2.54 29.84 -23.29
C VAL A 401 2.30 30.02 -24.78
N VAL A 402 1.03 30.13 -25.21
CA VAL A 402 0.69 30.16 -26.63
C VAL A 402 0.67 31.57 -27.24
N GLN A 403 0.66 32.61 -26.40
CA GLN A 403 0.89 34.00 -26.79
C GLN A 403 1.86 34.67 -25.81
N PRO A 404 3.18 34.42 -25.93
CA PRO A 404 4.17 35.17 -25.18
C PRO A 404 4.10 36.66 -25.60
N LYS A 405 4.13 37.55 -24.61
CA LYS A 405 4.04 39.01 -24.79
C LYS A 405 5.17 39.59 -25.62
#